data_AF-A0AAW8UQZ9-F1
#
_entry.id   AF-A0AAW8UQZ9-F1
#
_cell.length_a   1.000
_cell.length_b   1.000
_cell.length_c   1.000
_cell.angle_alpha   90.00
_cell.angle_beta   90.00
_cell.angle_gamma   90.00
#
_symmetry.space_group_name_H-M   'P 1'
#
loop_
_entity.id
_entity.type
_entity.pdbx_description
1 polymer ?
#
loop_
_entity_poly.entity_id
_entity_poly.type
_entity_poly.pdbx_seq_one_letter_code
_entity_poly.pdbx_strand_id
1 'polypeptide(L)' 'MTKKPPQTSKEKEAASNNMGLGIGVGMALGAAFGLLFFDNLALGMGLGIALGVAIGAGMDQKSSKDKK' A
#
# COMPACT_ATOMS: atom_id res chain seq x y z
N MET A 1 -6.98 18.90 26.08
CA MET A 1 -7.13 19.20 24.64
C MET A 1 -7.18 17.89 23.86
N THR A 2 -8.39 17.38 23.64
CA THR A 2 -8.65 16.18 22.82
C THR A 2 -8.77 16.59 21.36
N LYS A 3 -7.72 16.41 20.55
CA LYS A 3 -7.88 16.38 19.09
C LYS A 3 -6.94 15.33 18.46
N LYS A 4 -7.49 14.12 18.36
CA LYS A 4 -7.41 13.20 17.22
C LYS A 4 -5.99 12.81 16.75
N PRO A 5 -5.47 11.61 17.11
CA PRO A 5 -4.55 10.95 16.20
C PRO A 5 -5.31 10.66 14.89
N PRO A 6 -4.68 10.85 13.72
CA PRO A 6 -5.37 10.79 12.44
C PRO A 6 -6.03 9.43 12.30
N GLN A 7 -7.33 9.46 12.03
CA GLN A 7 -8.05 8.29 11.53
C GLN A 7 -7.43 7.94 10.17
N THR A 8 -6.44 7.05 10.16
CA THR A 8 -6.05 6.35 8.93
C THR A 8 -7.06 5.24 8.72
N SER A 9 -8.29 5.66 8.41
CA SER A 9 -9.33 4.83 7.84
C SER A 9 -8.84 4.40 6.46
N LYS A 10 -8.40 3.16 6.35
CA LYS A 10 -8.72 2.29 5.22
C LYS A 10 -8.28 0.87 5.55
N GLU A 11 -9.18 0.22 6.26
CA GLU A 11 -9.69 -1.08 5.84
C GLU A 11 -9.68 -1.19 4.31
N LYS A 12 -8.76 -2.00 3.77
CA LYS A 12 -8.94 -2.70 2.50
C LYS A 12 -8.29 -4.06 2.66
N GLU A 13 -8.95 -4.97 3.36
CA GLU A 13 -10.00 -5.85 2.83
C GLU A 13 -9.36 -7.03 2.10
N ALA A 14 -9.70 -8.21 2.61
CA ALA A 14 -9.40 -9.49 2.00
C ALA A 14 -10.06 -9.59 0.62
N ALA A 15 -9.27 -9.78 -0.44
CA ALA A 15 -9.61 -10.55 -1.66
C ALA A 15 -8.48 -10.36 -2.69
N SER A 16 -8.05 -11.46 -3.34
CA SER A 16 -6.87 -11.56 -4.23
C SER A 16 -5.52 -11.57 -3.49
N ASN A 17 -4.92 -12.77 -3.38
CA ASN A 17 -3.63 -13.02 -2.71
C ASN A 17 -2.50 -12.11 -3.24
N ASN A 18 -2.59 -11.66 -4.50
CA ASN A 18 -1.59 -10.82 -5.13
C ASN A 18 -1.79 -9.33 -4.85
N MET A 19 -3.05 -8.87 -4.81
CA MET A 19 -3.39 -7.47 -4.51
C MET A 19 -3.01 -7.12 -3.06
N GLY A 20 -3.32 -8.02 -2.12
CA GLY A 20 -2.97 -7.86 -0.71
C GLY A 20 -1.45 -7.82 -0.49
N LEU A 21 -0.69 -8.64 -1.23
CA LEU A 21 0.77 -8.68 -1.14
C LEU A 21 1.39 -7.38 -1.68
N GLY A 22 0.90 -6.88 -2.82
CA GLY A 22 1.34 -5.59 -3.37
C GLY A 22 1.12 -4.43 -2.41
N ILE A 23 -0.10 -4.30 -1.86
CA ILE A 23 -0.43 -3.24 -0.91
C ILE A 23 0.39 -3.38 0.38
N GLY A 24 0.56 -4.59 0.92
CA GLY A 24 1.35 -4.84 2.14
C GLY A 24 2.82 -4.42 1.99
N VAL A 25 3.45 -4.82 0.88
CA VAL A 25 4.84 -4.44 0.56
C VAL A 25 4.95 -2.92 0.33
N GLY A 26 4.03 -2.35 -0.44
CA GLY A 26 3.99 -0.90 -0.69
C GLY A 26 3.80 -0.08 0.58
N MET A 27 2.94 -0.52 1.50
CA MET A 27 2.74 0.11 2.81
C MET A 27 4.01 0.05 3.67
N ALA A 28 4.66 -1.11 3.77
CA ALA A 28 5.87 -1.27 4.57
C ALA A 28 7.03 -0.41 4.05
N LEU A 29 7.25 -0.42 2.73
CA LEU A 29 8.27 0.42 2.08
C LEU A 29 7.93 1.90 2.17
N GLY A 30 6.67 2.27 1.92
CA GLY A 30 6.21 3.66 2.00
C GLY A 30 6.31 4.24 3.41
N ALA A 31 6.01 3.46 4.44
CA ALA A 31 6.18 3.87 5.84
C ALA A 31 7.66 4.05 6.18
N ALA A 32 8.51 3.09 5.79
CA ALA A 32 9.94 3.15 6.01
C ALA A 32 10.56 4.36 5.30
N PHE A 33 10.28 4.57 4.02
CA PHE A 33 10.81 5.70 3.26
C PHE A 33 10.23 7.04 3.70
N GLY A 34 8.93 7.11 3.99
CA GLY A 34 8.26 8.33 4.44
C GLY A 34 8.82 8.86 5.75
N LEU A 35 9.07 7.97 6.70
CA LEU A 35 9.63 8.34 8.00
C LEU A 35 11.13 8.57 7.92
N LEU A 36 11.87 7.77 7.14
CA LEU A 36 13.34 7.82 7.13
C LEU A 36 13.92 8.91 6.21
N PHE A 37 13.29 9.20 5.08
CA PHE A 37 13.82 10.16 4.09
C PHE A 37 13.07 11.49 4.07
N PHE A 38 11.77 11.46 4.33
CA PHE A 38 10.92 12.64 4.16
C PHE A 38 10.47 13.26 5.48
N ASP A 39 10.70 12.58 6.61
CA ASP A 39 10.09 12.89 7.92
C ASP A 39 8.57 13.15 7.82
N ASN A 40 7.96 12.59 6.78
CA ASN A 40 6.62 12.92 6.35
C ASN A 40 5.91 11.65 5.89
N LEU A 41 5.19 11.06 6.84
CA LEU A 41 4.44 9.83 6.64
C LEU A 41 3.38 9.98 5.53
N ALA A 42 2.83 11.18 5.31
CA ALA A 42 1.84 11.39 4.25
C ALA A 42 2.45 11.20 2.86
N LEU A 43 3.66 11.73 2.63
CA LEU A 43 4.39 11.51 1.37
C LEU A 43 4.77 10.04 1.18
N GLY A 44 5.29 9.40 2.23
CA GLY A 44 5.64 7.99 2.20
C GLY A 44 4.44 7.07 1.96
N MET A 45 3.30 7.35 2.58
CA MET A 45 2.06 6.59 2.36
C MET A 45 1.48 6.83 0.97
N GLY A 46 1.51 8.07 0.46
CA GLY A 46 1.09 8.35 -0.92
C GLY A 46 1.90 7.55 -1.94
N LEU A 47 3.23 7.54 -1.79
CA LEU A 47 4.13 6.78 -2.64
C LEU A 47 3.96 5.26 -2.44
N GLY A 48 3.88 4.81 -1.18
CA GLY A 48 3.73 3.41 -0.83
C GLY A 48 2.44 2.78 -1.34
N ILE A 49 1.31 3.49 -1.24
CA ILE A 49 0.03 3.04 -1.80
C ILE A 49 0.12 2.98 -3.33
N ALA A 50 0.66 4.03 -3.98
CA ALA A 50 0.79 4.05 -5.44
C ALA A 50 1.62 2.88 -5.96
N LEU A 51 2.78 2.63 -5.33
CA LEU A 51 3.66 1.50 -5.67
C LEU A 51 3.00 0.15 -5.36
N GLY A 52 2.39 0.00 -4.19
CA GLY A 52 1.75 -1.24 -3.78
C GLY A 52 0.57 -1.62 -4.66
N VAL A 53 -0.24 -0.63 -5.08
CA VAL A 53 -1.33 -0.82 -6.04
C VAL A 53 -0.78 -1.16 -7.43
N ALA A 54 0.27 -0.48 -7.91
CA ALA A 54 0.87 -0.77 -9.21
C ALA A 54 1.43 -2.21 -9.28
N ILE A 55 2.14 -2.65 -8.22
CA ILE A 55 2.69 -4.01 -8.13
C ILE A 55 1.55 -5.03 -8.01
N GLY A 56 0.60 -4.80 -7.10
CA GLY A 56 -0.55 -5.68 -6.89
C GLY A 56 -1.38 -5.86 -8.15
N ALA A 57 -1.71 -4.76 -8.85
CA ALA A 57 -2.47 -4.78 -10.09
C ALA A 57 -1.68 -5.43 -11.24
N GLY A 58 -0.37 -5.18 -11.35
CA GLY A 58 0.48 -5.84 -12.35
C GLY A 58 0.60 -7.35 -12.16
N MET A 59 0.69 -7.80 -10.90
CA MET A 59 0.72 -9.24 -10.56
C MET A 59 -0.65 -9.91 -10.74
N ASP A 60 -1.74 -9.22 -10.43
CA ASP A 60 -3.11 -9.70 -10.62
C ASP A 60 -3.43 -9.93 -12.12
N GLN A 61 -3.02 -9.00 -12.98
CA GLN A 61 -3.13 -9.14 -14.44
C GLN A 61 -2.30 -10.33 -14.97
N LYS A 62 -1.12 -10.58 -14.40
CA LYS A 62 -0.27 -11.71 -14.81
C LYS A 62 -0.88 -13.05 -14.37
N SER A 63 -1.40 -13.10 -13.14
CA SER A 63 -2.04 -14.30 -12.57
C SER A 63 -3.33 -14.69 -13.28
N SER A 64 -4.03 -13.71 -13.88
CA SER A 64 -5.22 -13.96 -14.70
C SER A 64 -4.88 -14.48 -16.11
N LYS A 65 -3.63 -14.35 -16.56
CA LYS A 65 -3.18 -14.83 -17.88
C LYS A 65 -2.59 -16.25 -17.82
N ASP A 66 -2.09 -16.69 -16.67
CA ASP A 66 -1.58 -18.06 -16.45
C ASP A 66 -2.69 -19.13 -16.28
N LYS A 67 -3.97 -18.74 -16.26
CA LYS A 67 -5.12 -19.68 -16.30
C LYS A 67 -5.82 -19.73 -17.67
N LYS A 68 -5.10 -19.61 -18.79
CA LYS A 68 -5.66 -19.81 -20.14
C LYS A 68 -4.78 -20.70 -21.01
#